data_AF-A0A1B7WE55-F1
#
_entry.id   AF-A0A1B7WE55-F1
#
_cell.length_a   1.000
_cell.length_b   1.000
_cell.length_c   1.000
_cell.angle_alpha   90.00
_cell.angle_beta   90.00
_cell.angle_gamma   90.00
#
_symmetry.space_group_name_H-M   'P 1'
#
loop_
_entity.id
_entity.type
_entity.pdbx_description
1 polymer ?
#
loop_
_entity_poly.entity_id
_entity_poly.type
_entity_poly.pdbx_seq_one_letter_code
_entity_poly.pdbx_strand_id
1 'polypeptide(L)' 'MTSLTGKPISFWIDSTPKTTYPPLENNISVDVAIIGGGIVGMTAATLLKRAGKTVAVIESRQIVAGVKCKK' A
#
# COMPACT_ATOMS: atom_id res chain seq x y z
N MET A 1 -23.80 -25.46 -13.65
CA MET A 1 -23.18 -24.45 -12.76
C MET A 1 -23.31 -23.10 -13.43
N THR A 2 -24.13 -22.23 -12.87
CA THR A 2 -24.39 -20.89 -13.43
C THR A 2 -23.21 -19.98 -13.08
N SER A 3 -22.51 -19.45 -14.07
CA SER A 3 -21.43 -18.48 -13.86
C SER A 3 -22.03 -17.17 -13.33
N LEU A 4 -21.54 -16.69 -12.19
CA LEU A 4 -21.91 -15.37 -11.69
C LEU A 4 -21.26 -14.29 -12.57
N THR A 5 -22.03 -13.31 -13.01
CA THR A 5 -21.54 -12.15 -13.76
C THR A 5 -20.95 -11.10 -12.81
N GLY A 6 -19.66 -10.82 -12.94
CA GLY A 6 -18.96 -9.80 -12.15
C GLY A 6 -17.45 -9.91 -12.28
N LYS A 7 -16.73 -8.81 -12.04
CA LYS A 7 -15.26 -8.87 -11.95
C LYS A 7 -14.89 -9.34 -10.53
N PRO A 8 -14.00 -10.34 -10.36
CA PRO A 8 -13.56 -10.80 -9.04
C PRO A 8 -12.52 -9.84 -8.44
N ILE A 9 -12.86 -8.55 -8.35
CA ILE A 9 -12.02 -7.49 -7.79
C ILE A 9 -12.84 -6.72 -6.77
N SER A 10 -12.20 -6.29 -5.68
CA SER A 10 -12.90 -5.47 -4.69
C SER A 10 -13.22 -4.09 -5.26
N PHE A 11 -14.38 -3.54 -4.87
CA PHE A 11 -14.80 -2.20 -5.27
C PHE A 11 -13.75 -1.14 -4.94
N TRP A 12 -13.06 -1.27 -3.81
CA TRP A 12 -11.99 -0.37 -3.37
C TRP A 12 -10.81 -0.30 -4.34
N ILE A 13 -10.49 -1.40 -5.02
CA ILE A 13 -9.40 -1.45 -6.00
C ILE A 13 -9.88 -1.01 -7.39
N ASP A 14 -11.14 -1.28 -7.74
CA ASP A 14 -11.71 -0.91 -9.05
C ASP A 14 -12.02 0.60 -9.13
N SER A 15 -12.46 1.19 -8.03
CA SER A 15 -12.89 2.60 -7.97
C SER A 15 -11.75 3.59 -7.69
N THR A 16 -10.53 3.12 -7.40
CA THR A 16 -9.39 3.99 -7.08
C THR A 16 -8.26 3.88 -8.11
N PRO A 17 -7.55 4.99 -8.40
CA PRO A 17 -6.36 4.93 -9.23
C PRO A 17 -5.28 4.02 -8.62
N LYS A 18 -4.55 3.33 -9.48
CA LYS A 18 -3.39 2.54 -9.05
C LYS A 18 -2.31 3.47 -8.51
N THR A 19 -1.75 3.11 -7.35
CA THR A 19 -0.56 3.75 -6.81
C THR A 19 0.69 3.14 -7.43
N THR A 20 1.69 3.98 -7.71
CA THR A 20 3.01 3.57 -8.22
C THR A 20 4.06 4.49 -7.61
N TYR A 21 5.14 3.91 -7.12
CA TYR A 21 6.26 4.61 -6.50
C TYR A 21 7.57 4.07 -7.07
N PRO A 22 8.60 4.90 -7.23
CA PRO A 22 9.90 4.43 -7.70
C PRO A 22 10.50 3.44 -6.69
N PRO A 23 11.31 2.48 -7.18
CA PRO A 23 12.09 1.64 -6.29
C PRO A 23 13.08 2.48 -5.46
N LEU A 24 13.47 1.97 -4.31
CA LEU A 24 14.50 2.59 -3.49
C LEU A 24 15.87 2.35 -4.14
N GLU A 25 16.38 3.35 -4.86
CA GLU A 25 17.67 3.25 -5.56
C GLU A 25 18.87 3.63 -4.67
N ASN A 26 18.65 4.55 -3.74
CA ASN A 26 19.69 5.10 -2.88
C ASN A 26 19.35 4.91 -1.41
N ASN A 27 20.38 4.88 -0.57
CA ASN A 27 20.19 4.90 0.87
C ASN A 27 19.56 6.23 1.28
N ILE A 28 18.47 6.17 2.02
CA ILE A 28 17.77 7.32 2.59
C ILE A 28 17.89 7.28 4.11
N SER A 29 18.12 8.44 4.72
CA SER A 29 18.06 8.60 6.17
C SER A 29 16.71 9.16 6.56
N VAL A 30 15.97 8.42 7.38
CA VAL A 30 14.66 8.81 7.91
C VAL A 30 14.58 8.47 9.38
N ASP A 31 13.72 9.15 10.12
CA ASP A 31 13.49 8.87 11.54
C ASP A 31 12.85 7.48 11.74
N VAL A 32 11.96 7.08 10.81
CA VAL A 32 11.25 5.79 10.89
C VAL A 32 11.14 5.14 9.52
N ALA A 33 11.53 3.87 9.43
CA ALA A 33 11.26 3.01 8.28
C ALA A 33 10.13 2.03 8.61
N ILE A 34 9.11 1.98 7.74
CA ILE A 34 7.95 1.09 7.85
C ILE A 34 8.02 0.07 6.72
N ILE A 35 8.02 -1.21 7.09
CA ILE A 35 8.02 -2.32 6.14
C ILE A 35 6.59 -2.85 6.01
N GLY A 36 6.02 -2.75 4.80
CA GLY A 36 4.66 -3.16 4.48
C GLY A 36 3.70 -1.99 4.27
N GLY A 37 3.19 -1.85 3.05
CA GLY A 37 2.25 -0.80 2.64
C GLY A 37 0.78 -1.18 2.86
N GLY A 38 0.47 -1.98 3.88
CA GLY A 38 -0.91 -2.34 4.25
C GLY A 38 -1.62 -1.21 5.00
N ILE A 39 -2.89 -1.44 5.39
CA ILE A 39 -3.67 -0.45 6.13
C ILE A 39 -2.98 -0.01 7.42
N VAL A 40 -2.43 -0.96 8.19
CA VAL A 40 -1.73 -0.68 9.46
C VAL A 40 -0.48 0.16 9.21
N GLY A 41 0.34 -0.19 8.21
CA GLY A 41 1.55 0.55 7.87
C GLY A 41 1.26 1.97 7.42
N MET A 42 0.23 2.17 6.58
CA MET A 42 -0.18 3.50 6.13
C MET A 42 -0.77 4.35 7.27
N THR A 43 -1.51 3.74 8.19
CA THR A 43 -2.00 4.44 9.39
C THR A 43 -0.84 4.90 10.26
N ALA A 44 0.13 4.02 10.55
CA ALA A 44 1.31 4.37 11.32
C ALA A 44 2.12 5.49 10.63
N ALA A 45 2.35 5.38 9.32
CA ALA A 45 3.06 6.39 8.53
C ALA A 45 2.38 7.77 8.64
N THR A 46 1.05 7.80 8.53
CA THR A 46 0.26 9.03 8.61
C THR A 46 0.38 9.68 9.98
N LEU A 47 0.28 8.90 11.05
CA LEU A 47 0.39 9.42 12.42
C LEU A 47 1.80 9.94 12.72
N LEU A 48 2.84 9.19 12.34
CA LEU A 48 4.23 9.60 12.53
C LEU A 48 4.58 10.85 11.71
N LYS A 49 4.08 10.94 10.47
CA LYS A 49 4.26 12.14 9.65
C LYS A 49 3.59 13.36 10.25
N ARG A 50 2.38 13.20 10.81
CA ARG A 50 1.67 14.27 11.56
C ARG A 50 2.40 14.67 12.84
N ALA A 51 3.11 13.75 13.47
CA ALA A 51 3.98 14.01 14.62
C ALA A 51 5.33 14.66 14.23
N GLY A 52 5.50 15.06 12.97
CA GLY A 52 6.69 15.78 12.49
C GLY A 52 7.88 14.89 12.14
N LYS A 53 7.72 13.55 12.09
CA LYS A 53 8.79 12.62 11.72
C LYS A 53 8.92 12.46 10.21
N THR A 54 10.15 12.24 9.77
CA THR A 54 10.45 11.74 8.41
C THR A 54 10.24 10.22 8.39
N VAL A 55 9.42 9.74 7.45
CA VAL A 55 9.00 8.34 7.40
C VAL A 55 9.18 7.81 6.00
N ALA A 56 9.82 6.64 5.87
CA ALA A 56 9.86 5.86 4.64
C ALA A 56 8.96 4.64 4.77
N VAL A 57 8.08 4.41 3.80
CA VAL A 57 7.26 3.17 3.72
C VAL A 57 7.78 2.34 2.55
N ILE A 58 8.15 1.10 2.81
CA ILE A 58 8.70 0.17 1.81
C ILE A 58 7.71 -0.97 1.63
N GLU A 59 7.20 -1.14 0.42
CA GLU A 59 6.31 -2.23 0.03
C GLU A 59 6.89 -2.96 -1.18
N SER A 60 6.96 -4.29 -1.09
CA SER A 60 7.46 -5.17 -2.14
C SER A 60 6.60 -5.19 -3.41
N ARG A 61 5.30 -4.86 -3.27
CA ARG A 61 4.30 -4.96 -4.32
C ARG A 61 3.61 -3.61 -4.55
N GLN A 62 2.37 -3.49 -4.10
CA GLN A 62 1.54 -2.32 -4.27
C GLN A 62 0.87 -1.98 -2.95
N ILE A 63 0.92 -0.70 -2.59
CA ILE A 63 0.33 -0.16 -1.37
C ILE A 63 -1.17 -0.47 -1.34
N VAL A 64 -1.65 -0.96 -0.19
CA VAL A 64 -3.05 -1.25 0.14
C VAL A 64 -3.70 -2.27 -0.81
N ALA A 65 -2.90 -3.09 -1.50
CA ALA A 65 -3.39 -4.11 -2.45
C ALA A 65 -3.16 -5.56 -1.97
N GLY A 66 -2.75 -5.77 -0.71
CA GLY A 66 -2.37 -7.09 -0.18
C GLY A 66 -3.52 -8.10 -0.04
N VAL A 67 -4.75 -7.63 0.19
CA VAL A 67 -5.94 -8.49 0.41
C VAL A 67 -6.64 -8.89 -0.90
N LYS A 68 -5.98 -8.76 -2.05
CA LYS A 68 -6.56 -9.22 -3.32
C LYS A 68 -6.58 -10.74 -3.34
N CYS A 69 -7.73 -11.31 -3.70
CA CYS A 69 -7.84 -12.74 -4.00
C CYS A 69 -6.85 -13.04 -5.14
N LYS A 70 -5.88 -13.92 -4.86
CA LYS A 70 -4.96 -14.42 -5.88
C LYS A 70 -5.75 -15.31 -6.83
N LYS A 71 -5.54 -15.15 -8.13
CA LYS A 71 -5.85 -16.21 -9.09
C LYS A 71 -4.89 -17.37 -8.88
#